data_AF-A0A660M936-F1
#
_entry.id   AF-A0A660M936-F1
#
_cell.length_a   1.000
_cell.length_b   1.000
_cell.length_c   1.000
_cell.angle_alpha   90.00
_cell.angle_beta   90.00
_cell.angle_gamma   90.00
#
_symmetry.space_group_name_H-M   'P 1'
#
loop_
_entity.id
_entity.type
_entity.pdbx_description
1 polymer ?
#
loop_
_entity_poly.entity_id
_entity_poly.type
_entity_poly.pdbx_seq_one_letter_code
_entity_poly.pdbx_strand_id
1 'polypeptide(L)'
;MSNMTVITVQPLPGYKEVKPFVYAGFFPVSNEDYNDLKEAIERLSLSDSALQFEPENSPVLGYGVRIGFLGLLHMDIIRERLEREYNLDLIVTNP
;
A
#
# COMPACT_ATOMS: atom_id res chain seq x y z
N MET A 1 12.30 -48.98 -15.44
CA MET A 1 13.09 -48.12 -14.54
C MET A 1 12.16 -47.09 -13.93
N SER A 2 11.93 -47.22 -12.61
CA SER A 2 11.38 -46.25 -11.64
C SER A 2 10.49 -45.10 -12.14
N ASN A 3 9.17 -45.21 -11.92
CA ASN A 3 8.25 -44.08 -11.95
C ASN A 3 8.54 -43.18 -10.74
N MET A 4 8.97 -41.95 -11.03
CA MET A 4 9.21 -40.89 -10.07
C MET A 4 7.87 -40.51 -9.40
N THR A 5 7.66 -40.89 -8.14
CA THR A 5 6.49 -40.47 -7.36
C THR A 5 6.61 -38.98 -7.06
N VAL A 6 5.90 -38.14 -7.81
CA VAL A 6 5.74 -36.72 -7.50
C VAL A 6 4.92 -36.63 -6.22
N ILE A 7 5.56 -36.21 -5.12
CA ILE A 7 4.88 -35.96 -3.85
C ILE A 7 4.03 -34.69 -4.03
N THR A 8 2.73 -34.85 -4.22
CA THR A 8 1.78 -33.73 -4.30
C THR A 8 1.41 -33.28 -2.88
N VAL A 9 2.15 -32.28 -2.38
CA VAL A 9 1.84 -31.66 -1.08
C VAL A 9 0.58 -30.82 -1.24
N GLN A 10 -0.51 -31.22 -0.57
CA GLN A 10 -1.73 -30.43 -0.53
C GLN A 10 -1.50 -29.16 0.28
N PRO A 11 -1.88 -27.98 -0.22
CA PRO A 11 -1.75 -26.73 0.54
C PRO A 11 -2.63 -26.81 1.79
N LEU A 12 -2.15 -26.22 2.88
CA LEU A 12 -2.94 -26.10 4.09
C LEU A 12 -4.19 -25.24 3.80
N PRO A 13 -5.39 -25.68 4.23
CA PRO A 13 -6.61 -24.90 4.04
C PRO A 13 -6.58 -23.65 4.94
N GLY A 14 -7.21 -22.56 4.49
CA GLY A 14 -7.51 -21.41 5.34
C GLY A 14 -6.80 -20.10 4.99
N TYR A 15 -5.78 -20.11 4.12
CA TYR A 15 -5.23 -18.86 3.58
C TYR A 15 -6.30 -18.16 2.73
N LYS A 16 -6.53 -16.89 3.01
CA LYS A 16 -7.44 -16.02 2.26
C LYS A 16 -6.69 -14.77 1.89
N GLU A 17 -6.85 -14.34 0.65
CA GLU A 17 -6.33 -13.07 0.19
C GLU A 17 -7.05 -11.93 0.93
N VAL A 18 -6.27 -11.04 1.51
CA VAL A 18 -6.80 -9.94 2.32
C VAL A 18 -7.24 -8.82 1.38
N LYS A 19 -8.48 -8.36 1.53
CA LYS A 19 -9.03 -7.26 0.73
C LYS A 19 -9.04 -5.97 1.53
N PRO A 20 -8.71 -4.83 0.93
CA PRO A 20 -8.87 -3.53 1.58
C PRO A 20 -10.32 -3.26 1.93
N PHE A 21 -10.55 -2.64 3.09
CA PHE A 21 -11.85 -2.18 3.57
C PHE A 21 -11.99 -0.65 3.53
N VAL A 22 -10.86 0.07 3.52
CA VAL A 22 -10.79 1.53 3.60
C VAL A 22 -9.90 2.00 2.45
N TYR A 23 -10.29 3.05 1.74
CA TYR A 23 -9.48 3.65 0.68
C TYR A 23 -9.33 5.13 0.94
N ALA A 24 -8.10 5.65 0.92
CA ALA A 24 -7.86 7.09 1.03
C ALA A 24 -6.84 7.53 -0.01
N GLY A 25 -6.99 8.77 -0.46
CA GLY A 25 -6.05 9.43 -1.36
C GLY A 25 -4.97 10.13 -0.55
N PHE A 26 -3.72 9.88 -0.91
CA PHE A 26 -2.53 10.47 -0.30
C PHE A 26 -1.90 11.41 -1.32
N PHE A 27 -1.74 12.67 -0.95
CA PHE A 27 -1.19 13.72 -1.79
C PHE A 27 -0.07 14.44 -1.04
N PRO A 28 1.09 14.68 -1.67
CA PRO A 28 2.11 15.51 -1.05
C PRO A 28 1.67 16.98 -1.02
N VAL A 29 2.13 17.73 -0.02
CA VAL A 29 1.90 19.18 0.03
C VAL A 29 2.61 19.90 -1.13
N SER A 30 3.79 19.41 -1.52
CA SER A 30 4.53 19.87 -2.71
C SER A 30 4.45 18.83 -3.83
N ASN A 31 4.11 19.26 -5.05
CA ASN A 31 4.08 18.37 -6.21
C ASN A 31 5.46 17.79 -6.58
N GLU A 32 6.55 18.42 -6.12
CA GLU A 32 7.92 17.94 -6.35
C GLU A 32 8.17 16.61 -5.62
N ASP A 33 7.52 16.40 -4.47
CA ASP A 33 7.70 15.24 -3.60
C ASP A 33 6.85 14.03 -4.06
N TYR A 34 6.11 14.14 -5.16
CA TYR A 34 5.29 13.03 -5.67
C TYR A 34 6.13 11.79 -6.01
N ASN A 35 7.32 11.98 -6.57
CA ASN A 35 8.22 10.87 -6.86
C ASN A 35 8.72 10.21 -5.57
N ASP A 36 9.04 11.01 -4.55
CA ASP A 36 9.50 10.52 -3.25
C ASP A 36 8.37 9.78 -2.51
N LEU A 37 7.13 10.28 -2.58
CA LEU A 37 5.94 9.60 -2.08
C LEU A 37 5.74 8.24 -2.75
N LYS A 38 5.84 8.19 -4.08
CA LYS A 38 5.69 6.94 -4.83
C LYS A 38 6.78 5.94 -4.44
N GLU A 39 8.03 6.36 -4.37
CA GLU A 39 9.14 5.50 -3.96
C GLU A 39 8.99 5.01 -2.50
N ALA A 40 8.55 5.88 -1.60
CA ALA A 40 8.30 5.54 -0.20
C ALA A 40 7.21 4.46 -0.07
N ILE A 41 6.12 4.57 -0.83
CA ILE A 41 5.03 3.59 -0.83
C ILE A 41 5.48 2.26 -1.44
N GLU A 42 6.22 2.30 -2.56
CA GLU A 42 6.80 1.09 -3.15
C GLU A 42 7.69 0.36 -2.13
N ARG A 43 8.55 1.08 -1.42
CA ARG A 43 9.37 0.50 -0.34
C ARG A 43 8.53 -0.04 0.81
N LEU A 44 7.49 0.66 1.25
CA LEU A 44 6.60 0.20 2.32
C LEU A 44 5.84 -1.07 1.92
N SER A 45 5.39 -1.17 0.67
CA SER A 45 4.69 -2.35 0.14
C SER A 45 5.52 -3.64 0.16
N LEU A 46 6.86 -3.52 0.19
CA LEU A 46 7.75 -4.68 0.37
C LEU A 46 7.68 -5.22 1.80
N SER A 47 7.40 -4.35 2.77
CA SER A 47 7.30 -4.70 4.19
C SER A 47 5.87 -5.07 4.62
N ASP A 48 4.85 -4.52 3.97
CA ASP A 48 3.45 -4.76 4.27
C ASP A 48 2.71 -5.29 3.03
N SER A 49 2.37 -6.58 3.06
CA SER A 49 1.72 -7.28 1.94
C SER A 49 0.24 -6.94 1.78
N ALA A 50 -0.37 -6.19 2.72
CA ALA A 50 -1.76 -5.77 2.62
C ALA A 50 -1.92 -4.43 1.89
N LEU A 51 -0.84 -3.68 1.66
CA LEU A 51 -0.87 -2.42 0.93
C LEU A 51 -1.18 -2.65 -0.54
N GLN A 52 -2.24 -1.98 -1.02
CA GLN A 52 -2.58 -1.89 -2.44
C GLN A 52 -2.66 -0.41 -2.79
N PHE A 53 -2.00 0.01 -3.88
CA PHE A 53 -1.97 1.41 -4.27
C PHE A 53 -2.07 1.59 -5.79
N GLU A 54 -2.67 2.71 -6.20
CA GLU A 54 -2.79 3.12 -7.59
C GLU A 54 -2.53 4.64 -7.72
N PRO A 55 -1.90 5.11 -8.81
CA PRO A 55 -1.75 6.55 -9.06
C PRO A 55 -3.11 7.23 -9.19
N GLU A 56 -3.26 8.39 -8.55
CA GLU A 56 -4.46 9.22 -8.59
C GLU A 56 -4.09 10.65 -9.00
N ASN A 57 -4.94 11.29 -9.81
CA ASN A 57 -4.77 12.70 -10.17
C ASN A 57 -6.02 13.48 -9.74
N SER A 58 -5.79 14.50 -8.92
CA SER A 58 -6.82 15.41 -8.44
C SER A 58 -6.68 16.79 -9.14
N PRO A 59 -7.78 17.39 -9.63
CA PRO A 59 -7.75 18.73 -10.20
C PRO A 59 -7.28 19.82 -9.22
N VAL A 60 -7.39 19.57 -7.91
CA VAL A 60 -7.08 20.54 -6.85
C VAL A 60 -5.77 20.18 -6.14
N LEU A 61 -5.58 18.91 -5.81
CA LEU A 61 -4.43 18.44 -5.02
C LEU A 61 -3.26 17.98 -5.89
N GLY A 62 -3.43 17.90 -7.21
CA GLY A 62 -2.37 17.47 -8.13
C GLY A 62 -2.18 15.96 -8.14
N TYR A 63 -0.93 15.52 -8.23
CA TYR A 63 -0.58 14.11 -8.34
C TYR A 63 -0.50 13.47 -6.96
N GLY A 64 -1.17 12.34 -6.80
CA GLY A 64 -1.16 11.55 -5.58
C GLY A 64 -1.37 10.08 -5.87
N VAL A 65 -1.74 9.36 -4.83
CA VAL A 65 -1.88 7.91 -4.86
C VAL A 65 -3.07 7.51 -3.99
N ARG A 66 -3.92 6.66 -4.54
CA ARG A 66 -5.00 6.03 -3.78
C ARG A 66 -4.48 4.76 -3.16
N ILE A 67 -4.65 4.61 -1.85
CA ILE A 67 -4.16 3.44 -1.10
C ILE A 67 -5.34 2.75 -0.41
N GLY A 68 -5.37 1.43 -0.51
CA GLY A 68 -6.29 0.55 0.20
C GLY A 68 -5.68 0.01 1.50
N PHE A 69 -6.45 0.09 2.59
CA PHE A 69 -6.06 -0.34 3.93
C PHE A 69 -7.05 -1.36 4.51
N LEU A 70 -6.59 -2.11 5.50
CA LEU A 70 -7.40 -3.09 6.25
C LEU A 70 -8.37 -2.44 7.24
N GLY A 71 -8.15 -1.17 7.57
CA GLY A 71 -8.93 -0.39 8.52
C GLY A 71 -8.27 0.96 8.80
N LEU A 72 -8.93 1.79 9.61
CA LEU A 72 -8.47 3.15 9.94
C LEU A 72 -7.11 3.14 10.66
N LEU A 73 -6.91 2.22 11.62
CA LEU A 73 -5.63 2.12 12.33
C LEU A 73 -4.48 1.77 11.37
N HIS A 74 -4.73 0.89 10.39
CA HIS A 74 -3.71 0.56 9.39
C HIS A 74 -3.36 1.81 8.56
N MET A 75 -4.36 2.59 8.14
CA MET A 75 -4.13 3.86 7.44
C MET A 75 -3.29 4.85 8.29
N ASP A 76 -3.63 5.03 9.56
CA ASP A 76 -2.91 5.98 10.44
C ASP A 76 -1.45 5.57 10.66
N ILE A 77 -1.18 4.28 10.85
CA ILE A 77 0.19 3.75 10.96
C ILE A 77 0.98 4.05 9.68
N ILE A 78 0.40 3.79 8.50
CA ILE A 78 1.10 4.04 7.24
C ILE A 78 1.37 5.53 7.02
N ARG A 79 0.41 6.40 7.35
CA ARG A 79 0.60 7.85 7.30
C ARG A 79 1.76 8.28 8.21
N GLU A 80 1.76 7.87 9.47
CA GLU A 80 2.79 8.23 10.44
C GLU A 80 4.17 7.71 10.03
N ARG A 81 4.24 6.52 9.43
CA ARG A 81 5.49 5.98 8.86
C ARG A 81 5.99 6.79 7.68
N LEU A 82 5.11 7.18 6.75
CA LEU A 82 5.50 8.03 5.62
C LEU A 82 6.05 9.39 6.09
N GLU A 83 5.36 10.03 7.04
CA GLU A 83 5.79 11.31 7.60
C GLU A 83 7.12 11.20 8.35
N ARG A 84 7.32 10.14 9.17
CA ARG A 84 8.52 10.01 10.01
C ARG A 84 9.72 9.37 9.34
N GLU A 85 9.52 8.35 8.51
CA GLU A 85 10.62 7.60 7.90
C GLU A 85 11.12 8.26 6.61
N TYR A 86 10.23 8.95 5.89
CA TYR A 86 10.53 9.55 4.58
C TYR A 86 10.46 11.07 4.58
N ASN A 87 10.12 11.70 5.72
CA ASN A 87 10.05 13.16 5.88
C ASN A 87 9.12 13.83 4.83
N LEU A 88 7.98 13.19 4.57
CA LEU A 88 6.97 13.65 3.63
C LEU A 88 5.82 14.34 4.37
N ASP A 89 5.47 15.55 3.95
CA ASP A 89 4.25 16.22 4.41
C ASP A 89 3.07 15.85 3.51
N LEU A 90 2.03 15.24 4.09
CA LEU A 90 0.96 14.60 3.34
C LEU A 90 -0.43 15.16 3.68
N ILE A 91 -1.23 15.35 2.65
CA ILE A 91 -2.66 15.59 2.73
C ILE A 91 -3.37 14.28 2.45
N VAL A 92 -4.17 13.81 3.43
CA VAL A 92 -4.96 12.59 3.29
C VAL A 92 -6.42 12.96 3.14
N THR A 93 -7.06 12.47 2.10
CA THR A 93 -8.50 12.66 1.89
C THR A 93 -9.29 11.78 2.85
N ASN A 94 -10.52 12.21 3.14
CA ASN A 94 -11.42 11.37 3.93
C ASN A 94 -11.64 10.03 3.21
N PRO A 95 -11.55 8.90 3.93
CA PRO A 95 -11.78 7.58 3.37
C PRO A 95 -13.24 7.31 2.98
#